data_AF-A0A542HZJ1-F1
#
_entry.id   AF-A0A542HZJ1-F1
#
_cell.length_a   1.000
_cell.length_b   1.000
_cell.length_c   1.000
_cell.angle_alpha   90.00
_cell.angle_beta   90.00
_cell.angle_gamma   90.00
#
_symmetry.space_group_name_H-M   'P 1'
#
loop_
_entity.id
_entity.type
_entity.pdbx_description
1 polymer ?
#
loop_
_entity_poly.entity_id
_entity_poly.type
_entity_poly.pdbx_seq_one_letter_code
_entity_poly.pdbx_strand_id
1 'polypeptide(L)'
;MSAFLQQLPALIGVVVGALGSYLAIVRSDGARFQRETAARWEERRLSVYGDYARALKKSVNLTYRVASHLGNDPHPHPLSPAQAEPLLAEATDGRDPAGEALIMLGSREVVDRARVWVTTVMDMERFMREGTHDPQAWQALLERQRAGREGYYAAVREDLALPPGHPARWATAPLSDA
;
A
#
# COMPACT_ATOMS: atom_id res chain seq x y z
N MET A 1 -18.60 54.27 48.18
CA MET A 1 -17.62 53.63 47.26
C MET A 1 -17.23 52.23 47.76
N SER A 2 -18.14 51.25 47.79
CA SER A 2 -17.82 49.85 48.18
C SER A 2 -18.44 48.77 47.29
N ALA A 3 -19.43 49.09 46.45
CA ALA A 3 -20.10 48.11 45.58
C ALA A 3 -19.18 47.50 44.52
N PHE A 4 -18.23 48.29 43.99
CA PHE A 4 -17.25 47.81 43.01
C PHE A 4 -16.27 46.80 43.62
N LEU A 5 -15.76 47.08 44.83
CA LEU A 5 -14.88 46.17 45.56
C LEU A 5 -15.60 44.86 45.95
N GLN A 6 -16.91 44.91 46.23
CA GLN A 6 -17.73 43.72 46.47
C GLN A 6 -18.01 42.89 45.21
N GLN A 7 -17.95 43.50 44.01
CA GLN A 7 -18.19 42.84 42.72
C GLN A 7 -16.91 42.28 42.07
N LEU A 8 -15.72 42.69 42.55
CA LEU A 8 -14.44 42.19 42.04
C LEU A 8 -14.33 40.66 42.06
N PRO A 9 -14.74 39.93 43.11
CA PRO A 9 -14.67 38.46 43.11
C PRO A 9 -15.52 37.83 41.99
N ALA A 10 -16.70 38.39 41.72
CA ALA A 10 -17.58 37.91 40.66
C ALA A 10 -17.00 38.20 39.27
N LEU A 11 -16.45 39.39 39.06
CA LEU A 11 -15.77 39.77 37.81
C LEU A 11 -14.55 38.89 37.54
N ILE A 12 -13.73 38.62 38.56
CA ILE A 12 -12.59 37.69 38.46
C ILE A 12 -13.07 36.29 38.06
N GLY A 13 -14.15 35.79 38.69
CA GLY A 13 -14.74 34.50 38.35
C GLY A 13 -15.18 34.40 36.88
N VAL A 14 -15.80 35.45 36.33
CA VAL A 14 -16.21 35.49 34.91
C VAL A 14 -15.00 35.52 33.99
N VAL A 15 -13.96 36.31 34.29
CA VAL A 15 -12.74 36.36 33.49
C VAL A 15 -12.02 35.01 33.48
N VAL A 16 -11.90 34.37 34.64
CA VAL A 16 -11.30 33.03 34.76
C VAL A 16 -12.14 31.98 34.03
N GLY A 17 -13.47 32.03 34.16
CA GLY A 17 -14.38 31.12 33.45
C GLY A 17 -14.32 31.29 31.93
N ALA A 18 -14.27 32.53 31.45
CA ALA A 18 -14.15 32.84 30.01
C ALA A 18 -12.79 32.39 29.46
N LEU A 19 -11.70 32.63 30.18
CA LEU A 19 -10.37 32.21 29.78
C LEU A 19 -10.23 30.68 29.79
N GLY A 20 -10.76 30.02 30.81
CA GLY A 20 -10.82 28.56 30.88
C GLY A 20 -11.63 27.94 29.74
N SER A 21 -12.78 28.53 29.42
CA SER A 21 -13.63 28.11 28.30
C SER A 21 -12.91 28.28 26.96
N TYR A 22 -12.25 29.43 26.74
CA TYR A 22 -11.49 29.68 25.52
C TYR A 22 -10.35 28.68 25.33
N LEU A 23 -9.55 28.42 26.37
CA LEU A 23 -8.44 27.46 26.32
C LEU A 23 -8.93 26.02 26.07
N ALA A 24 -10.05 25.64 26.69
CA ALA A 24 -10.67 24.34 26.45
C ALA A 24 -11.13 24.18 24.99
N ILE A 25 -11.73 25.22 24.40
CA ILE A 25 -12.18 25.22 23.01
C ILE A 25 -10.99 25.11 22.05
N VAL A 26 -9.97 25.98 22.20
CA VAL A 26 -8.78 25.98 21.32
C VAL A 26 -8.05 24.63 21.36
N ARG A 27 -7.93 24.01 22.54
CA ARG A 27 -7.30 22.69 22.69
C ARG A 27 -8.15 21.57 22.09
N SER A 28 -9.47 21.62 22.24
CA SER A 28 -10.39 20.65 21.66
C SER A 28 -10.39 20.73 20.13
N ASP A 29 -10.46 21.94 19.57
CA ASP A 29 -10.46 22.17 18.12
C ASP A 29 -9.12 21.77 17.50
N GLY A 30 -8.00 22.09 18.15
CA GLY A 30 -6.68 21.64 17.71
C GLY A 30 -6.55 20.12 17.71
N ALA A 31 -6.98 19.44 18.78
CA ALA A 31 -6.95 17.97 18.85
C ALA A 31 -7.92 17.33 17.85
N ARG A 32 -9.04 17.97 17.53
CA ARG A 32 -9.97 17.53 16.48
C ARG A 32 -9.35 17.70 15.09
N PHE A 33 -8.78 18.87 14.79
CA PHE A 33 -8.14 19.16 13.51
C PHE A 33 -6.96 18.22 13.22
N GLN A 34 -6.14 17.93 14.22
CA GLN A 34 -5.02 16.99 14.08
C GLN A 34 -5.50 15.56 13.80
N ARG A 35 -6.58 15.11 14.48
CA ARG A 35 -7.19 13.80 14.21
C ARG A 35 -7.79 13.71 12.81
N GLU A 36 -8.54 14.72 12.38
CA GLU A 36 -9.12 14.77 11.03
C GLU A 36 -8.04 14.82 9.95
N THR A 37 -6.96 15.56 10.18
CA THR A 37 -5.80 15.62 9.27
C THR A 37 -5.06 14.28 9.22
N ALA A 38 -4.80 13.65 10.37
CA ALA A 38 -4.18 12.33 10.43
C ALA A 38 -4.99 11.26 9.69
N ALA A 39 -6.31 11.24 9.89
CA ALA A 39 -7.20 10.30 9.20
C ALA A 39 -7.17 10.48 7.66
N ARG A 40 -7.15 11.72 7.16
CA ARG A 40 -7.03 12.00 5.72
C ARG A 40 -5.68 11.53 5.15
N TRP A 41 -4.59 11.71 5.91
CA TRP A 41 -3.28 11.22 5.50
C TRP A 41 -3.19 9.69 5.49
N GLU A 42 -3.83 9.02 6.44
CA GLU A 42 -3.95 7.55 6.44
C GLU A 42 -4.74 7.04 5.23
N GLU A 43 -5.89 7.65 4.93
CA GLU A 43 -6.70 7.29 3.76
C GLU A 43 -5.93 7.51 2.45
N ARG A 44 -5.22 8.64 2.34
CA ARG A 44 -4.41 8.94 1.16
C ARG A 44 -3.26 7.94 0.99
N ARG A 45 -2.56 7.60 2.08
CA ARG A 45 -1.50 6.58 2.09
C ARG A 45 -2.04 5.21 1.70
N LEU A 46 -3.18 4.80 2.25
CA LEU A 46 -3.81 3.52 1.90
C LEU A 46 -4.13 3.44 0.40
N SER A 47 -4.67 4.51 -0.18
CA SER A 47 -4.92 4.58 -1.63
C SER A 47 -3.63 4.38 -2.42
N VAL A 48 -2.58 5.15 -2.10
CA VAL A 48 -1.26 5.07 -2.76
C VAL A 48 -0.68 3.66 -2.66
N TYR A 49 -0.71 3.06 -1.47
CA TYR A 49 -0.20 1.71 -1.25
C TYR A 49 -0.96 0.65 -2.04
N GLY A 50 -2.29 0.79 -2.11
CA GLY A 50 -3.15 -0.10 -2.88
C GLY A 50 -2.97 0.04 -4.39
N ASP A 51 -2.83 1.27 -4.89
CA ASP A 51 -2.66 1.56 -6.31
C ASP A 51 -1.32 1.00 -6.82
N TYR A 52 -0.24 1.17 -6.06
CA TYR A 52 1.06 0.58 -6.39
C TYR A 52 1.02 -0.95 -6.40
N ALA A 53 0.40 -1.58 -5.40
CA ALA A 53 0.23 -3.04 -5.36
C ALA A 53 -0.56 -3.56 -6.56
N ARG A 54 -1.61 -2.82 -6.98
CA ARG A 54 -2.43 -3.16 -8.14
C ARG A 54 -1.61 -3.09 -9.43
N ALA A 55 -0.80 -2.05 -9.60
CA ALA A 55 0.09 -1.90 -10.74
C ALA A 55 1.08 -3.07 -10.86
N LEU A 56 1.78 -3.42 -9.78
CA LEU A 56 2.69 -4.57 -9.78
C LEU A 56 1.99 -5.91 -10.05
N LYS A 57 0.79 -6.10 -9.48
CA LYS A 57 0.01 -7.33 -9.71
C LYS A 57 -0.38 -7.50 -11.18
N LYS A 58 -0.62 -6.40 -11.92
CA LYS A 58 -0.87 -6.44 -13.37
C LYS A 58 0.33 -7.02 -14.12
N SER A 59 1.54 -6.50 -13.87
CA SER A 59 2.78 -7.04 -14.45
C SER A 59 2.98 -8.51 -14.10
N VAL A 60 2.85 -8.88 -12.82
CA VAL A 60 3.01 -10.25 -12.35
C VAL A 60 2.05 -11.21 -13.07
N ASN A 61 0.76 -10.87 -13.16
CA ASN A 61 -0.22 -11.70 -13.86
C ASN A 61 0.13 -11.92 -15.34
N LEU A 62 0.66 -10.90 -16.03
CA LEU A 62 1.11 -11.04 -17.41
C LEU A 62 2.31 -11.98 -17.51
N THR A 63 3.29 -11.85 -16.61
CA THR A 63 4.48 -12.73 -16.60
C THR A 63 4.10 -14.20 -16.38
N TYR A 64 3.12 -14.51 -15.52
CA TYR A 64 2.61 -15.90 -15.37
C TYR A 64 2.07 -16.48 -16.68
N ARG A 65 1.31 -15.68 -17.43
CA ARG A 65 0.71 -16.13 -18.70
C ARG A 65 1.77 -16.34 -19.78
N VAL A 66 2.80 -15.51 -19.82
CA VAL A 66 3.94 -15.69 -20.73
C VAL A 66 4.79 -16.89 -20.30
N ALA A 67 5.01 -17.07 -19.01
CA ALA A 67 5.74 -18.22 -18.47
C ALA A 67 5.08 -19.53 -18.87
N SER A 68 3.74 -19.57 -18.85
CA SER A 68 2.97 -20.73 -19.33
C SER A 68 3.13 -20.99 -20.82
N HIS A 69 3.15 -19.95 -21.65
CA HIS A 69 3.46 -20.11 -23.08
C HIS A 69 4.87 -20.66 -23.31
N LEU A 70 5.83 -20.28 -22.47
CA LEU A 70 7.21 -20.77 -22.51
C LEU A 70 7.38 -22.15 -21.81
N GLY A 71 6.31 -22.77 -21.29
CA GLY A 71 6.36 -24.07 -20.64
C GLY A 71 6.98 -24.06 -19.22
N ASN A 72 7.10 -22.88 -18.60
CA ASN A 72 7.65 -22.72 -17.24
C ASN A 72 6.56 -22.79 -16.14
N ASP A 73 5.29 -22.60 -16.49
CA ASP A 73 4.16 -22.49 -15.55
C ASP A 73 2.87 -23.13 -16.10
N PRO A 74 2.01 -23.75 -15.27
CA PRO A 74 0.77 -24.37 -15.75
C PRO A 74 -0.43 -23.41 -15.90
N HIS A 75 -0.23 -22.09 -16.02
CA HIS A 75 -1.35 -21.13 -16.12
C HIS A 75 -2.34 -21.51 -17.24
N PRO A 76 -3.67 -21.55 -16.97
CA PRO A 76 -4.69 -22.05 -17.91
C PRO A 76 -4.94 -21.20 -19.17
N HIS A 77 -4.28 -20.04 -19.28
CA HIS A 77 -4.53 -19.02 -20.30
C HIS A 77 -3.21 -18.39 -20.76
N PRO A 78 -2.35 -19.18 -21.42
CA PRO A 78 -1.04 -18.71 -21.88
C PRO A 78 -1.16 -17.50 -22.81
N LEU A 79 -0.13 -16.66 -22.83
CA LEU A 79 0.03 -15.56 -23.78
C LEU A 79 1.41 -15.64 -24.43
N SER A 80 1.50 -15.47 -25.75
CA SER A 80 2.81 -15.38 -26.38
C SER A 80 3.54 -14.09 -25.98
N PRO A 81 4.89 -14.06 -26.01
CA PRO A 81 5.65 -12.83 -25.74
C PRO A 81 5.21 -11.64 -26.60
N ALA A 82 4.95 -11.86 -27.90
CA ALA A 82 4.49 -10.82 -28.82
C ALA A 82 3.10 -10.27 -28.46
N GLN A 83 2.18 -11.11 -27.97
CA GLN A 83 0.86 -10.66 -27.51
C GLN A 83 0.95 -9.92 -26.17
N ALA A 84 1.90 -10.32 -25.32
CA ALA A 84 2.07 -9.73 -23.99
C ALA A 84 2.83 -8.40 -24.02
N GLU A 85 3.70 -8.17 -25.01
CA GLU A 85 4.52 -6.96 -25.13
C GLU A 85 3.74 -5.64 -24.96
N PRO A 86 2.66 -5.35 -25.72
CA PRO A 86 1.90 -4.11 -25.53
C PRO A 86 1.23 -4.02 -24.16
N LEU A 87 0.81 -5.15 -23.58
CA LEU A 87 0.18 -5.20 -22.26
C LEU A 87 1.19 -4.96 -21.13
N LEU A 88 2.42 -5.46 -21.29
CA LEU A 88 3.53 -5.23 -20.37
C LEU A 88 4.03 -3.78 -20.43
N ALA A 89 4.06 -3.18 -21.62
CA ALA A 89 4.35 -1.76 -21.78
C ALA A 89 3.31 -0.91 -21.04
N GLU A 90 2.01 -1.14 -21.27
CA GLU A 90 0.93 -0.43 -20.57
C GLU A 90 0.97 -0.64 -19.04
N ALA A 91 1.31 -1.85 -18.58
CA ALA A 91 1.47 -2.13 -17.16
C ALA A 91 2.67 -1.38 -16.55
N THR A 92 3.77 -1.26 -17.31
CA THR A 92 4.96 -0.50 -16.91
C THR A 92 4.65 0.99 -16.82
N ASP A 93 4.00 1.56 -17.83
CA ASP A 93 3.59 2.97 -17.84
C ASP A 93 2.66 3.31 -16.67
N GLY A 94 1.76 2.38 -16.32
CA GLY A 94 0.87 2.54 -15.16
C GLY A 94 1.58 2.40 -13.80
N ARG A 95 2.74 1.73 -13.73
CA ARG A 95 3.52 1.57 -12.50
C ARG A 95 4.20 2.87 -12.09
N ASP A 96 4.65 3.68 -13.05
CA ASP A 96 5.48 4.85 -12.76
C ASP A 96 4.72 5.91 -11.94
N PRO A 97 3.53 6.40 -12.32
CA PRO A 97 2.77 7.34 -11.49
C PRO A 97 2.44 6.82 -10.09
N ALA A 98 2.13 5.53 -9.96
CA ALA A 98 1.87 4.90 -8.66
C ALA A 98 3.15 4.80 -7.82
N GLY A 99 4.29 4.55 -8.44
CA GLY A 99 5.61 4.52 -7.81
C GLY A 99 6.04 5.90 -7.32
N GLU A 100 5.85 6.94 -8.13
CA GLU A 100 6.13 8.32 -7.73
C GLU A 100 5.26 8.76 -6.55
N ALA A 101 3.95 8.45 -6.60
CA ALA A 101 3.06 8.71 -5.48
C ALA A 101 3.51 7.98 -4.19
N LEU A 102 3.97 6.74 -4.33
CA LEU A 102 4.51 5.96 -3.22
C LEU A 102 5.78 6.59 -2.63
N ILE A 103 6.70 7.07 -3.46
CA ILE A 103 7.92 7.74 -3.00
C ILE A 103 7.58 9.05 -2.27
N MET A 104 6.61 9.81 -2.75
CA MET A 104 6.22 11.08 -2.15
C MET A 104 5.48 10.95 -0.82
N LEU A 105 4.62 9.94 -0.69
CA LEU A 105 3.66 9.85 0.42
C LEU A 105 3.86 8.63 1.33
N GLY A 106 4.61 7.63 0.87
CA GLY A 106 4.88 6.43 1.63
C GLY A 106 5.96 6.63 2.69
N SER A 107 5.89 5.84 3.75
CA SER A 107 7.00 5.80 4.70
C SER A 107 8.20 5.07 4.11
N ARG A 108 9.37 5.39 4.65
CA ARG A 108 10.66 4.85 4.20
C ARG A 108 10.66 3.32 4.16
N GLU A 109 10.17 2.65 5.20
CA GLU A 109 10.13 1.19 5.25
C GLU A 109 9.23 0.61 4.15
N VAL A 110 8.06 1.22 3.89
CA VAL A 110 7.16 0.76 2.82
C VAL A 110 7.82 0.92 1.45
N VAL A 111 8.50 2.05 1.20
CA VAL A 111 9.24 2.30 -0.04
C VAL A 111 10.39 1.30 -0.20
N ASP A 112 11.14 1.01 0.87
CA ASP A 112 12.24 0.04 0.85
C ASP A 112 11.74 -1.37 0.53
N ARG A 113 10.61 -1.81 1.11
CA ARG A 113 9.99 -3.11 0.77
C ARG A 113 9.38 -3.14 -0.62
N ALA A 114 8.78 -2.05 -1.06
CA ALA A 114 8.29 -1.91 -2.43
C ALA A 114 9.42 -2.10 -3.44
N ARG A 115 10.60 -1.53 -3.17
CA ARG A 115 11.79 -1.69 -4.02
C ARG A 115 12.22 -3.15 -4.16
N VAL A 116 12.20 -3.92 -3.07
CA VAL A 116 12.49 -5.37 -3.11
C VAL A 116 11.49 -6.11 -3.99
N TRP A 117 10.21 -5.74 -3.90
CA TRP A 117 9.17 -6.39 -4.70
C TRP A 117 9.30 -6.04 -6.19
N VAL A 118 9.39 -4.75 -6.55
CA VAL A 118 9.46 -4.33 -7.96
C VAL A 118 10.70 -4.81 -8.68
N THR A 119 11.85 -4.84 -8.02
CA THR A 119 13.09 -5.38 -8.62
C THR A 119 12.95 -6.86 -8.97
N THR A 120 12.24 -7.63 -8.15
CA THR A 120 11.92 -9.02 -8.46
C THR A 120 10.93 -9.13 -9.64
N VAL A 121 9.95 -8.23 -9.73
CA VAL A 121 9.04 -8.19 -10.90
C VAL A 121 9.79 -7.83 -12.18
N MET A 122 10.75 -6.90 -12.13
CA MET A 122 11.63 -6.59 -13.27
C MET A 122 12.51 -7.79 -13.67
N ASP A 123 13.00 -8.58 -12.71
CA ASP A 123 13.71 -9.83 -12.99
C ASP A 123 12.81 -10.84 -13.72
N MET A 124 11.54 -10.94 -13.33
CA MET A 124 10.54 -11.79 -14.01
C MET A 124 10.27 -11.31 -15.44
N GLU A 125 10.08 -10.00 -15.64
CA GLU A 125 9.88 -9.40 -16.96
C GLU A 125 11.09 -9.65 -17.88
N ARG A 126 12.32 -9.54 -17.35
CA ARG A 126 13.54 -9.85 -18.08
C ARG A 126 13.61 -11.33 -18.48
N PHE A 127 13.35 -12.24 -17.54
CA PHE A 127 13.32 -13.69 -17.81
C PHE A 127 12.37 -14.03 -18.97
N MET A 128 11.20 -13.39 -19.03
CA MET A 128 10.24 -13.59 -20.12
C MET A 128 10.76 -13.05 -21.46
N ARG A 129 11.40 -11.88 -21.45
CA ARG A 129 11.95 -11.23 -22.66
C ARG A 129 13.08 -12.02 -23.28
N GLU A 130 13.89 -12.68 -22.46
CA GLU A 130 14.98 -13.56 -22.89
C GLU A 130 14.48 -14.89 -23.48
N GLY A 131 13.18 -15.21 -23.33
CA GLY A 131 12.62 -16.46 -23.81
C GLY A 131 13.14 -17.68 -23.06
N THR A 132 13.52 -17.51 -21.80
CA THR A 132 14.18 -18.55 -21.01
C THR A 132 13.23 -19.72 -20.71
N HIS A 133 13.68 -20.94 -20.99
CA HIS A 133 12.97 -22.19 -20.68
C HIS A 133 13.64 -22.88 -19.49
N ASP A 134 13.32 -22.40 -18.28
CA ASP A 134 13.83 -22.94 -17.02
C ASP A 134 12.74 -22.87 -15.93
N PRO A 135 11.97 -23.96 -15.75
CA PRO A 135 10.92 -24.00 -14.73
C PRO A 135 11.46 -23.83 -13.30
N GLN A 136 12.69 -24.26 -13.01
CA GLN A 136 13.25 -24.15 -11.65
C GLN A 136 13.63 -22.70 -11.32
N ALA A 137 14.30 -22.03 -12.25
CA ALA A 137 14.60 -20.60 -12.09
C ALA A 137 13.32 -19.76 -12.03
N TRP A 138 12.29 -20.12 -12.81
CA TRP A 138 10.96 -19.51 -12.70
C TRP A 138 10.35 -19.70 -11.31
N GLN A 139 10.34 -20.91 -10.75
CA GLN A 139 9.85 -21.14 -9.39
C GLN A 139 10.62 -20.33 -8.34
N ALA A 140 11.94 -20.19 -8.47
CA ALA A 140 12.72 -19.34 -7.57
C ALA A 140 12.32 -17.85 -7.65
N LEU A 141 12.03 -17.34 -8.85
CA LEU A 141 11.49 -16.00 -9.04
C LEU A 141 10.09 -15.84 -8.42
N LEU A 142 9.23 -16.87 -8.53
CA LEU A 142 7.91 -16.85 -7.90
C LEU A 142 7.99 -16.76 -6.38
N GLU A 143 8.85 -17.55 -5.75
CA GLU A 143 9.02 -17.51 -4.30
C GLU A 143 9.59 -16.15 -3.83
N ARG A 144 10.57 -15.61 -4.56
CA ARG A 144 11.07 -14.24 -4.30
C ARG A 144 9.97 -13.19 -4.48
N GLN A 145 9.12 -13.31 -5.50
CA GLN A 145 8.02 -12.39 -5.75
C GLN A 145 6.98 -12.45 -4.62
N ARG A 146 6.64 -13.65 -4.14
CA ARG A 146 5.71 -13.86 -3.04
C ARG A 146 6.25 -13.27 -1.74
N ALA A 147 7.51 -13.56 -1.41
CA ALA A 147 8.17 -12.99 -0.25
C ALA A 147 8.27 -11.45 -0.32
N GLY A 148 8.61 -10.88 -1.48
CA GLY A 148 8.65 -9.44 -1.70
C GLY A 148 7.27 -8.79 -1.48
N ARG A 149 6.21 -9.39 -2.03
CA ARG A 149 4.83 -8.93 -1.83
C ARG A 149 4.41 -9.01 -0.36
N GLU A 150 4.70 -10.12 0.31
CA GLU A 150 4.39 -10.31 1.73
C GLU A 150 5.11 -9.28 2.60
N GLY A 151 6.40 -9.01 2.33
CA GLY A 151 7.17 -7.97 2.99
C GLY A 151 6.59 -6.57 2.78
N TYR A 152 6.18 -6.24 1.56
CA TYR A 152 5.50 -4.97 1.28
C TYR A 152 4.18 -4.84 2.03
N TYR A 153 3.34 -5.88 2.03
CA TYR A 153 2.06 -5.85 2.77
C TYR A 153 2.25 -5.77 4.27
N ALA A 154 3.28 -6.43 4.84
CA ALA A 154 3.61 -6.32 6.24
C ALA A 154 3.98 -4.87 6.62
N ALA A 155 4.87 -4.24 5.85
CA ALA A 155 5.27 -2.85 6.07
C ALA A 155 4.09 -1.87 5.94
N VAL A 156 3.21 -2.06 4.95
CA VAL A 156 2.00 -1.23 4.79
C VAL A 156 1.09 -1.33 6.02
N ARG A 157 0.92 -2.54 6.57
CA ARG A 157 0.08 -2.73 7.76
C ARG A 157 0.70 -2.08 8.98
N GLU A 158 2.01 -2.20 9.15
CA GLU A 158 2.73 -1.54 10.23
C GLU A 158 2.63 -0.01 10.13
N ASP A 159 2.84 0.55 8.94
CA ASP A 159 2.76 2.00 8.68
C ASP A 159 1.38 2.61 8.97
N LEU A 160 0.33 1.82 8.73
CA LEU A 160 -1.07 2.20 8.97
C LEU A 160 -1.59 1.71 10.34
N ALA A 161 -0.70 1.22 11.21
CA ALA A 161 -1.04 0.68 12.54
C ALA A 161 -2.19 -0.36 12.50
N LEU A 162 -2.25 -1.17 11.44
CA LEU A 162 -3.24 -2.22 11.26
C LEU A 162 -2.83 -3.47 12.04
N PRO A 163 -3.79 -4.26 12.56
CA PRO A 163 -3.49 -5.53 13.23
C PRO A 163 -2.77 -6.52 12.28
N PRO A 164 -2.24 -7.66 12.77
CA PRO A 164 -1.71 -8.70 11.89
C PRO A 164 -2.68 -9.09 10.77
N GLY A 165 -2.15 -9.33 9.57
CA GLY A 165 -2.95 -9.66 8.39
C GLY A 165 -3.41 -11.12 8.36
N HIS A 166 -4.50 -11.38 7.65
CA HIS A 166 -4.89 -12.75 7.32
C HIS A 166 -3.98 -13.27 6.18
N PRO A 167 -3.48 -14.52 6.23
CA PRO A 167 -2.57 -15.07 5.21
C PRO A 167 -3.22 -15.25 3.83
N ALA A 168 -4.54 -15.06 3.74
CA ALA A 168 -5.33 -15.13 2.51
C ALA A 168 -5.07 -16.40 1.68
N ARG A 169 -4.85 -17.54 2.34
CA ARG A 169 -4.78 -18.85 1.67
C ARG A 169 -6.20 -19.31 1.42
N TRP A 170 -6.71 -19.08 0.21
CA TRP A 170 -7.98 -19.64 -0.22
C TRP A 170 -7.81 -21.14 -0.46
N ALA A 171 -8.49 -21.97 0.33
CA ALA A 171 -8.57 -23.38 0.06
C ALA A 171 -9.41 -23.60 -1.21
N THR A 172 -8.75 -23.95 -2.32
CA THR A 172 -9.45 -24.47 -3.48
C THR A 172 -9.74 -25.94 -3.21
N ALA A 173 -11.01 -26.33 -3.17
CA ALA A 173 -11.37 -27.74 -3.07
C ALA A 173 -10.69 -28.51 -4.22
N PRO A 174 -10.07 -29.67 -3.98
CA PRO A 174 -9.60 -30.49 -5.07
C PRO A 174 -10.78 -30.83 -5.97
N LEU A 175 -10.58 -30.74 -7.28
CA LEU A 175 -11.55 -31.25 -8.25
C LEU A 175 -11.78 -32.72 -7.89
N SER A 176 -12.98 -33.02 -7.40
CA SER A 176 -13.47 -34.39 -7.28
C SER A 176 -13.48 -34.96 -8.70
N ASP A 177 -12.58 -35.91 -8.98
CA ASP A 177 -12.63 -36.70 -10.21
C ASP A 177 -14.03 -37.31 -10.34
N ALA A 178 -14.75 -36.90 -11.39
CA ALA A 178 -16.06 -37.42 -11.78
C ALA A 178 -15.98 -37.95 -13.22
#